data_AF-A0A957PL62-F1
#
_entry.id   AF-A0A957PL62-F1
#
_cell.length_a   1.000
_cell.length_b   1.000
_cell.length_c   1.000
_cell.angle_alpha   90.00
_cell.angle_beta   90.00
_cell.angle_gamma   90.00
#
_symmetry.space_group_name_H-M   'P 1'
#
loop_
_entity.id
_entity.type
_entity.pdbx_description
1 polymer ?
#
loop_
_entity_poly.entity_id
_entity_poly.type
_entity_poly.pdbx_seq_one_letter_code
_entity_poly.pdbx_strand_id
1 'polypeptide(L)'
;ADGQDTPTATPSATPAQASSIVSLDSAAPSFLRTWLQKAWAGDTPLEIIDANSIDPHNAKATLGINAASADGTLVYRYFFAAAARFDTANPTITWTQIQQAWQQESHGNEHNNDASVADASSAFPFTQTAILSDTLPALTQLLGNPGPHVQLLPTVEDLRILSRGEIPTLILLPFDQLEPRFSVLAIDGQTPIENAHYFDAANYPLVVDYYAHVLAHGADNQDALAHFTKALPAIPGSNRDPDRLTVVAITGVTALTRMTAFQMDKFGDDWPARVIGPDLAAADITHASNEVSFIPGCQTDTSAGNLLFCSKPGYMDTLTASGVDIISLTGNHQNDFGLPDALTSLQLQADAGFRLFGGGENMAEATAPLFLEHNGNRLAFLGANSFGPVQAWATEDGPGAAPLDLDALTASIGAIRQS
;
A
#
# COMPACT_ATOMS: atom_id res chain seq x y z
N ALA A 1 22.77 38.19 87.74
CA ALA A 1 23.74 37.58 86.82
C ALA A 1 22.93 36.93 85.71
N ASP A 2 23.22 37.34 84.49
CA ASP A 2 22.45 37.08 83.27
C ASP A 2 22.25 35.60 82.96
N GLY A 3 21.06 35.27 82.47
CA GLY A 3 20.79 34.08 81.69
C GLY A 3 20.25 34.52 80.33
N GLN A 4 21.09 34.47 79.30
CA GLN A 4 20.73 34.81 77.92
C GLN A 4 19.81 33.73 77.33
N ASP A 5 18.61 34.12 76.91
CA ASP A 5 17.79 33.31 76.00
C ASP A 5 18.42 33.33 74.61
N THR A 6 18.79 32.15 74.12
CA THR A 6 19.29 31.95 72.75
C THR A 6 18.08 31.70 71.84
N PRO A 7 17.91 32.41 70.70
CA PRO A 7 16.80 32.13 69.80
C PRO A 7 17.08 30.85 69.00
N THR A 8 16.17 29.89 69.11
CA THR A 8 16.13 28.66 68.30
C THR A 8 16.00 29.04 66.83
N ALA A 9 16.96 28.64 66.00
CA ALA A 9 16.92 28.87 64.56
C ALA A 9 15.76 28.09 63.92
N THR A 10 14.89 28.80 63.21
CA THR A 10 13.86 28.21 62.35
C THR A 10 14.55 27.42 61.23
N PRO A 11 14.17 26.15 60.95
CA PRO A 11 14.75 25.41 59.84
C PRO A 11 14.40 26.14 58.53
N SER A 12 15.44 26.50 57.77
CA SER A 12 15.28 27.04 56.43
C SER A 12 14.57 26.01 55.57
N ALA A 13 13.45 26.40 54.95
CA ALA A 13 12.75 25.54 54.00
C ALA A 13 13.73 25.11 52.90
N THR A 14 13.93 23.81 52.75
CA THR A 14 14.60 23.24 51.58
C THR A 14 13.86 23.73 50.34
N PRO A 15 14.52 24.34 49.34
CA PRO A 15 13.86 24.69 48.10
C PRO A 15 13.27 23.40 47.52
N ALA A 16 11.95 23.38 47.31
CA ALA A 16 11.34 22.32 46.53
C ALA A 16 12.01 22.35 45.15
N GLN A 17 12.73 21.29 44.78
CA GLN A 17 13.18 21.09 43.41
C GLN A 17 11.94 21.24 42.53
N ALA A 18 11.92 22.26 41.67
CA ALA A 18 10.88 22.41 40.68
C ALA A 18 10.88 21.13 39.86
N SER A 19 9.82 20.33 39.95
CA SER A 19 9.61 19.16 39.11
C SER A 19 9.72 19.61 37.66
N SER A 20 10.65 19.03 36.90
CA SER A 20 10.95 19.39 35.51
C SER A 20 9.78 19.06 34.56
N ILE A 21 8.73 19.87 34.57
CA ILE A 21 7.57 19.68 33.67
C ILE A 21 8.04 19.91 32.24
N VAL A 22 7.70 18.96 31.36
CA VAL A 22 7.90 19.08 29.92
C VAL A 22 6.56 19.40 29.29
N SER A 23 6.53 20.43 28.45
CA SER A 23 5.31 20.88 27.80
C SER A 23 5.34 20.58 26.30
N LEU A 24 4.23 20.11 25.75
CA LEU A 24 4.04 19.92 24.31
C LEU A 24 3.07 20.98 23.79
N ASP A 25 3.47 21.67 22.73
CA ASP A 25 2.65 22.65 22.03
C ASP A 25 1.33 22.03 21.55
N SER A 26 0.20 22.68 21.84
CA SER A 26 -1.13 22.29 21.39
C SER A 26 -1.30 22.34 19.87
N ALA A 27 -0.46 23.11 19.16
CA ALA A 27 -0.41 23.15 17.70
C ALA A 27 0.11 21.85 17.06
N ALA A 28 0.76 20.98 17.86
CA ALA A 28 1.19 19.68 17.36
C ALA A 28 0.01 18.81 16.91
N PRO A 29 0.17 18.04 15.82
CA PRO A 29 -0.88 17.14 15.36
C PRO A 29 -1.36 16.20 16.47
N SER A 30 -2.67 16.08 16.64
CA SER A 30 -3.30 15.33 17.73
C SER A 30 -2.82 13.87 17.80
N PHE A 31 -2.59 13.23 16.65
CA PHE A 31 -2.07 11.87 16.57
C PHE A 31 -0.62 11.75 17.10
N LEU A 32 0.27 12.69 16.74
CA LEU A 32 1.64 12.74 17.27
C LEU A 32 1.66 13.03 18.77
N ARG A 33 0.79 13.94 19.24
CA ARG A 33 0.62 14.20 20.68
C ARG A 33 0.22 12.93 21.42
N THR A 34 -0.71 12.15 20.86
CA THR A 34 -1.17 10.90 21.46
C THR A 34 -0.05 9.85 21.53
N TRP A 35 0.76 9.69 20.48
CA TRP A 35 1.90 8.77 20.51
C TRP A 35 2.96 9.19 21.52
N LEU A 36 3.33 10.47 21.53
CA LEU A 36 4.26 11.00 22.52
C LEU A 36 3.79 10.78 23.95
N GLN A 37 2.51 11.06 24.24
CA GLN A 37 1.92 10.82 25.55
C GLN A 37 1.99 9.35 25.98
N LYS A 38 1.77 8.42 25.05
CA LYS A 38 1.88 6.97 25.32
C LYS A 38 3.34 6.54 25.50
N ALA A 39 4.25 7.10 24.72
CA ALA A 39 5.68 6.82 24.78
C ALA A 39 6.37 7.44 26.00
N TRP A 40 5.74 8.44 26.61
CA TRP A 40 6.30 9.19 27.72
C TRP A 40 6.48 8.31 28.97
N ALA A 41 7.68 7.77 29.13
CA ALA A 41 8.10 7.01 30.29
C ALA A 41 9.03 7.86 31.16
N GLY A 42 8.46 8.69 32.02
CA GLY A 42 9.19 9.51 32.99
C GLY A 42 8.35 9.82 34.22
N ASP A 43 9.01 10.07 35.36
CA ASP A 43 8.37 10.52 36.61
C ASP A 43 7.86 11.97 36.52
N THR A 44 8.21 12.68 35.45
CA THR A 44 7.82 14.06 35.17
C THR A 44 6.58 14.14 34.28
N PRO A 45 5.54 14.90 34.65
CA PRO A 45 4.33 15.04 33.83
C PRO A 45 4.63 15.69 32.47
N LEU A 46 4.04 15.13 31.40
CA LEU A 46 3.93 15.80 30.10
C LEU A 46 2.62 16.59 30.04
N GLU A 47 2.70 17.92 29.96
CA GLU A 47 1.54 18.81 29.87
C GLU A 47 1.35 19.32 28.44
N ILE A 48 0.10 19.47 27.98
CA ILE A 48 -0.17 20.18 26.72
C ILE A 48 -0.41 21.65 27.07
N ILE A 49 0.35 22.55 26.45
CA ILE A 49 0.21 24.00 26.64
C ILE A 49 -0.09 24.69 25.32
N ASP A 50 -0.75 25.85 25.38
CA ASP A 50 -0.96 26.72 24.23
C ASP A 50 0.39 27.31 23.77
N ALA A 51 0.67 27.31 22.46
CA ALA A 51 1.84 27.97 21.88
C ALA A 51 1.99 29.44 22.35
N ASN A 52 0.88 30.14 22.56
CA ASN A 52 0.87 31.54 22.95
C ASN A 52 1.15 31.74 24.45
N SER A 53 1.16 30.68 25.26
CA SER A 53 1.51 30.74 26.68
C SER A 53 2.96 30.32 26.97
N ILE A 54 3.75 30.08 25.92
CA ILE A 54 5.18 29.77 26.02
C ILE A 54 5.92 31.04 26.47
N ASP A 55 6.39 31.03 27.72
CA ASP A 55 7.29 32.05 28.23
C ASP A 55 8.75 31.57 28.08
N PRO A 56 9.53 32.15 27.15
CA PRO A 56 10.92 31.76 26.93
C PRO A 56 11.84 32.10 28.12
N HIS A 57 11.36 32.90 29.09
CA HIS A 57 12.09 33.23 30.31
C HIS A 57 11.74 32.34 31.49
N ASN A 58 10.74 31.45 31.34
CA ASN A 58 10.33 30.54 32.40
C ASN A 58 11.04 29.19 32.23
N ALA A 59 11.50 28.62 33.35
CA ALA A 59 12.44 27.50 33.40
C ALA A 59 11.87 26.13 32.94
N LYS A 60 10.79 26.07 32.15
CA LYS A 60 10.19 24.82 31.67
C LYS A 60 10.61 24.53 30.23
N ALA A 61 10.94 23.28 29.93
CA ALA A 61 11.24 22.87 28.56
C ALA A 61 9.93 22.74 27.78
N THR A 62 9.80 23.48 26.69
CA THR A 62 8.66 23.37 25.77
C THR A 62 9.10 22.82 24.43
N LEU A 63 8.36 21.83 23.96
CA LEU A 63 8.59 21.13 22.71
C LEU A 63 7.46 21.45 21.74
N GLY A 64 7.84 21.76 20.51
CA GLY A 64 6.93 21.92 19.40
C GLY A 64 7.11 20.77 18.43
N ILE A 65 6.01 20.21 17.94
CA ILE A 65 6.04 19.42 16.71
C ILE A 65 5.21 20.17 15.69
N ASN A 66 5.88 20.63 14.66
CA ASN A 66 5.25 21.26 13.52
C ASN A 66 6.00 20.78 12.28
N ALA A 67 5.83 21.44 11.15
CA ALA A 67 6.39 20.97 9.90
C ALA A 67 7.29 22.02 9.24
N ALA A 68 7.82 22.94 10.04
CA ALA A 68 8.95 23.77 9.69
C ALA A 68 10.24 22.95 9.82
N SER A 69 11.04 22.87 8.76
CA SER A 69 12.29 22.10 8.80
C SER A 69 13.44 22.84 9.48
N ALA A 70 13.38 24.17 9.57
CA ALA A 70 14.44 24.99 10.12
C ALA A 70 14.70 24.64 11.59
N ASP A 71 15.96 24.29 11.90
CA ASP A 71 16.43 23.92 13.24
C ASP A 71 15.63 22.77 13.91
N GLY A 72 14.91 21.98 13.11
CA GLY A 72 14.07 20.87 13.56
C GLY A 72 14.70 19.50 13.30
N THR A 73 14.38 18.52 14.14
CA THR A 73 14.72 17.11 13.89
C THR A 73 13.51 16.42 13.27
N LEU A 74 13.65 15.76 12.12
CA LEU A 74 12.56 15.00 11.51
C LEU A 74 12.12 13.87 12.45
N VAL A 75 10.82 13.81 12.76
CA VAL A 75 10.25 12.80 13.67
C VAL A 75 9.15 11.97 13.05
N TYR A 76 8.52 12.46 11.98
CA TYR A 76 7.43 11.74 11.33
C TYR A 76 7.24 12.16 9.88
N ARG A 77 7.12 11.21 8.96
CA ARG A 77 6.69 11.44 7.57
C ARG A 77 5.24 11.02 7.38
N TYR A 78 4.35 11.97 7.11
CA TYR A 78 2.93 11.72 6.95
C TYR A 78 2.57 11.60 5.47
N PHE A 79 2.48 10.37 4.97
CA PHE A 79 2.09 10.06 3.60
C PHE A 79 0.58 10.14 3.44
N PHE A 80 0.16 10.76 2.35
CA PHE A 80 -1.19 10.72 1.87
C PHE A 80 -1.25 9.97 0.53
N ALA A 81 -2.42 9.45 0.21
CA ALA A 81 -2.72 8.92 -1.11
C ALA A 81 -3.74 9.82 -1.81
N ALA A 82 -3.58 9.98 -3.12
CA ALA A 82 -4.65 10.43 -3.99
C ALA A 82 -5.50 9.22 -4.37
N ALA A 83 -6.82 9.34 -4.26
CA ALA A 83 -7.73 8.23 -4.51
C ALA A 83 -9.04 8.70 -5.15
N ALA A 84 -9.75 7.75 -5.75
CA ALA A 84 -11.07 7.95 -6.36
C ALA A 84 -11.96 6.71 -6.14
N ARG A 85 -13.14 6.70 -6.77
CA ARG A 85 -14.05 5.55 -6.78
C ARG A 85 -13.33 4.31 -7.35
N PHE A 86 -13.63 3.12 -6.81
CA PHE A 86 -12.93 1.88 -7.19
C PHE A 86 -12.94 1.56 -8.69
N ASP A 87 -14.02 1.89 -9.40
CA ASP A 87 -14.21 1.66 -10.82
C ASP A 87 -13.62 2.78 -11.72
N THR A 88 -12.77 3.65 -11.17
CA THR A 88 -11.99 4.61 -11.97
C THR A 88 -11.06 3.87 -12.92
N ALA A 89 -11.35 3.96 -14.23
CA ALA A 89 -10.68 3.17 -15.27
C ALA A 89 -9.23 3.59 -15.54
N ASN A 90 -8.90 4.88 -15.38
CA ASN A 90 -7.53 5.39 -15.54
C ASN A 90 -7.08 6.06 -14.23
N PRO A 91 -6.48 5.31 -13.30
CA PRO A 91 -6.15 5.81 -11.98
C PRO A 91 -4.82 6.58 -11.99
N THR A 92 -4.76 7.67 -12.73
CA THR A 92 -3.57 8.53 -12.85
C THR A 92 -3.96 9.99 -12.66
N ILE A 93 -3.08 10.78 -12.04
CA ILE A 93 -3.24 12.21 -11.85
C ILE A 93 -1.85 12.88 -11.81
N THR A 94 -1.74 14.14 -12.19
CA THR A 94 -0.48 14.88 -12.02
C THR A 94 -0.47 15.68 -10.72
N TRP A 95 0.71 16.00 -10.21
CA TRP A 95 0.82 16.90 -9.05
C TRP A 95 0.13 18.25 -9.30
N THR A 96 0.32 18.84 -10.48
CA THR A 96 -0.33 20.08 -10.89
C THR A 96 -1.85 19.98 -10.83
N GLN A 97 -2.41 18.85 -11.28
CA GLN A 97 -3.85 18.60 -11.23
C GLN A 97 -4.37 18.51 -9.78
N ILE A 98 -3.61 17.93 -8.84
CA ILE A 98 -3.98 17.93 -7.42
C ILE A 98 -4.01 19.36 -6.87
N GLN A 99 -3.00 20.17 -7.17
CA GLN A 99 -2.95 21.56 -6.73
C GLN A 99 -4.13 22.38 -7.29
N GLN A 100 -4.48 22.17 -8.56
CA GLN A 100 -5.66 22.77 -9.19
C GLN A 100 -6.96 22.30 -8.54
N ALA A 101 -7.10 21.01 -8.23
CA ALA A 101 -8.24 20.44 -7.51
C ALA A 101 -8.45 21.09 -6.13
N TRP A 102 -7.33 21.38 -5.47
CA TRP A 102 -7.28 21.89 -4.11
C TRP A 102 -7.62 23.38 -4.04
N GLN A 103 -7.00 24.20 -4.90
CA GLN A 103 -7.21 25.65 -4.94
C GLN A 103 -8.48 26.05 -5.69
N GLN A 104 -8.83 25.28 -6.71
CA GLN A 104 -9.89 25.56 -7.67
C GLN A 104 -9.73 26.92 -8.36
N GLU A 105 -8.58 27.08 -9.03
CA GLU A 105 -8.55 28.02 -10.14
C GLU A 105 -9.52 27.50 -11.19
N SER A 106 -10.68 28.15 -11.29
CA SER A 106 -11.59 27.95 -12.40
C SER A 106 -10.82 28.22 -13.68
N HIS A 107 -10.42 27.18 -14.39
CA HIS A 107 -10.34 27.31 -15.84
C HIS A 107 -11.77 27.57 -16.27
N GLY A 108 -12.10 28.85 -16.44
CA GLY A 108 -13.19 29.21 -17.31
C GLY A 108 -13.01 28.40 -18.58
N ASN A 109 -14.08 27.76 -19.03
CA ASN A 109 -14.21 27.33 -20.41
C ASN A 109 -13.98 28.58 -21.29
N GLU A 110 -12.74 28.98 -21.52
CA GLU A 110 -12.40 29.74 -22.70
C GLU A 110 -12.65 28.78 -23.85
N HIS A 111 -13.81 28.94 -24.47
CA HIS A 111 -14.10 28.47 -25.81
C HIS A 111 -13.06 29.06 -26.76
N ASN A 112 -11.85 28.51 -26.76
CA ASN A 112 -10.97 28.59 -27.91
C ASN A 112 -11.53 27.57 -28.91
N ASN A 113 -12.24 28.09 -29.90
CA ASN A 113 -12.77 27.36 -31.05
C ASN A 113 -11.65 26.85 -31.99
N ASP A 114 -10.62 26.23 -31.43
CA ASP A 114 -9.63 25.45 -32.17
C ASP A 114 -9.77 24.00 -31.75
N ALA A 115 -10.76 23.34 -32.34
CA ALA A 115 -10.95 21.90 -32.24
C ALA A 115 -9.86 21.19 -33.07
N SER A 116 -8.61 21.29 -32.62
CA SER A 116 -7.52 20.44 -33.05
C SER A 116 -7.15 19.50 -31.89
N VAL A 117 -7.77 18.32 -31.90
CA VAL A 117 -7.31 17.07 -31.24
C VAL A 117 -6.58 17.28 -29.90
N ALA A 118 -7.21 17.97 -28.95
CA ALA A 118 -6.78 17.89 -27.57
C ALA A 118 -7.09 16.46 -27.08
N ASP A 119 -6.04 15.76 -26.66
CA ASP A 119 -6.08 14.41 -26.15
C ASP A 119 -7.15 14.30 -25.06
N ALA A 120 -8.15 13.44 -25.24
CA ALA A 120 -9.17 13.18 -24.23
C ALA A 120 -8.56 12.64 -22.92
N SER A 121 -7.28 12.29 -22.89
CA SER A 121 -6.52 11.92 -21.70
C SER A 121 -6.14 13.09 -20.77
N SER A 122 -6.21 14.35 -21.24
CA SER A 122 -5.75 15.53 -20.49
C SER A 122 -6.84 16.29 -19.73
N ALA A 123 -8.11 15.86 -19.80
CA ALA A 123 -9.20 16.52 -19.09
C ALA A 123 -9.15 16.18 -17.60
N PHE A 124 -8.94 17.19 -16.77
CA PHE A 124 -8.95 17.07 -15.31
C PHE A 124 -10.34 16.58 -14.84
N PRO A 125 -10.47 15.34 -14.32
CA PRO A 125 -11.77 14.69 -14.23
C PRO A 125 -12.53 15.03 -12.94
N PHE A 126 -11.87 15.64 -11.94
CA PHE A 126 -12.45 15.88 -10.61
C PHE A 126 -12.98 17.30 -10.48
N THR A 127 -14.20 17.45 -9.98
CA THR A 127 -14.82 18.77 -9.77
C THR A 127 -14.88 19.18 -8.31
N GLN A 128 -14.51 18.26 -7.41
CA GLN A 128 -14.36 18.50 -5.98
C GLN A 128 -13.25 17.65 -5.38
N THR A 129 -12.74 18.09 -4.24
CA THR A 129 -11.78 17.36 -3.42
C THR A 129 -12.41 17.02 -2.08
N ALA A 130 -12.18 15.83 -1.54
CA ALA A 130 -12.69 15.41 -0.24
C ALA A 130 -11.55 14.87 0.63
N ILE A 131 -11.54 15.28 1.90
CA ILE A 131 -10.50 14.93 2.86
C ILE A 131 -11.12 14.60 4.22
N LEU A 132 -10.34 13.97 5.10
CA LEU A 132 -10.71 13.86 6.51
C LEU A 132 -10.57 15.22 7.20
N SER A 133 -11.53 15.60 8.05
CA SER A 133 -11.55 16.91 8.69
C SER A 133 -10.30 17.21 9.52
N ASP A 134 -9.70 16.19 10.14
CA ASP A 134 -8.49 16.29 10.96
C ASP A 134 -7.20 16.39 10.14
N THR A 135 -7.23 16.09 8.84
CA THR A 135 -6.06 16.20 7.95
C THR A 135 -5.93 17.56 7.29
N LEU A 136 -6.95 18.43 7.42
CA LEU A 136 -6.94 19.77 6.85
C LEU A 136 -5.67 20.56 7.22
N PRO A 137 -5.21 20.64 8.48
CA PRO A 137 -4.00 21.39 8.81
C PRO A 137 -2.75 20.91 8.05
N ALA A 138 -2.59 19.60 7.90
CA ALA A 138 -1.47 19.00 7.19
C ALA A 138 -1.53 19.31 5.68
N LEU A 139 -2.70 19.12 5.07
CA LEU A 139 -2.89 19.37 3.65
C LEU A 139 -2.85 20.88 3.33
N THR A 140 -3.32 21.74 4.22
CA THR A 140 -3.20 23.20 4.05
C THR A 140 -1.76 23.66 4.05
N GLN A 141 -0.91 23.04 4.85
CA GLN A 141 0.52 23.35 4.81
C GLN A 141 1.16 22.95 3.47
N LEU A 142 0.77 21.81 2.93
CA LEU A 142 1.34 21.27 1.70
C LEU A 142 0.82 21.98 0.45
N LEU A 143 -0.48 22.24 0.39
CA LEU A 143 -1.20 22.70 -0.79
C LEU A 143 -1.70 24.15 -0.69
N GLY A 144 -1.51 24.82 0.45
CA GLY A 144 -2.06 26.15 0.75
C GLY A 144 -3.49 26.10 1.28
N ASN A 145 -4.14 27.25 1.42
CA ASN A 145 -5.54 27.30 1.88
C ASN A 145 -6.45 26.51 0.92
N PRO A 146 -7.44 25.75 1.43
CA PRO A 146 -8.37 25.01 0.58
C PRO A 146 -9.30 25.96 -0.19
N GLY A 147 -9.63 25.56 -1.42
CA GLY A 147 -10.69 26.17 -2.22
C GLY A 147 -12.11 25.81 -1.72
N PRO A 148 -13.15 26.46 -2.27
CA PRO A 148 -14.52 26.35 -1.77
C PRO A 148 -15.19 24.98 -1.98
N HIS A 149 -14.68 24.12 -2.88
CA HIS A 149 -15.18 22.75 -3.07
C HIS A 149 -14.27 21.67 -2.48
N VAL A 150 -13.42 22.03 -1.51
CA VAL A 150 -12.80 21.04 -0.61
C VAL A 150 -13.81 20.66 0.47
N GLN A 151 -14.26 19.41 0.47
CA GLN A 151 -15.17 18.86 1.46
C GLN A 151 -14.40 18.23 2.62
N LEU A 152 -14.79 18.61 3.84
CA LEU A 152 -14.25 18.05 5.08
C LEU A 152 -15.23 17.00 5.61
N LEU A 153 -14.79 15.75 5.70
CA LEU A 153 -15.62 14.64 6.16
C LEU A 153 -15.01 14.01 7.41
N PRO A 154 -15.83 13.58 8.39
CA PRO A 154 -15.30 13.11 9.66
C PRO A 154 -14.75 11.67 9.60
N THR A 155 -15.18 10.86 8.63
CA THR A 155 -14.80 9.44 8.56
C THR A 155 -14.49 8.98 7.13
N VAL A 156 -13.71 7.90 7.02
CA VAL A 156 -13.43 7.22 5.75
C VAL A 156 -14.71 6.67 5.10
N GLU A 157 -15.68 6.25 5.91
CA GLU A 157 -16.98 5.80 5.44
C GLU A 157 -17.75 6.92 4.71
N ASP A 158 -17.68 8.15 5.22
CA ASP A 158 -18.28 9.31 4.55
C ASP A 158 -17.57 9.62 3.22
N LEU A 159 -16.23 9.51 3.17
CA LEU A 159 -15.48 9.64 1.91
C LEU A 159 -15.92 8.58 0.90
N ARG A 160 -16.13 7.35 1.34
CA ARG A 160 -16.59 6.23 0.51
C ARG A 160 -18.03 6.42 0.02
N ILE A 161 -18.91 7.00 0.84
CA ILE A 161 -20.27 7.33 0.43
C ILE A 161 -20.25 8.45 -0.61
N LEU A 162 -19.49 9.52 -0.35
CA LEU A 162 -19.36 10.66 -1.25
C LEU A 162 -18.78 10.25 -2.61
N SER A 163 -17.73 9.43 -2.63
CA SER A 163 -17.04 9.04 -3.87
C SER A 163 -17.91 8.21 -4.82
N ARG A 164 -18.99 7.60 -4.33
CA ARG A 164 -19.98 6.87 -5.13
C ARG A 164 -21.04 7.75 -5.76
N GLY A 165 -21.11 9.02 -5.39
CA GLY A 165 -22.03 9.98 -5.98
C GLY A 165 -21.75 10.25 -7.47
N GLU A 166 -22.59 11.08 -8.06
CA GLU A 166 -22.44 11.49 -9.47
C GLU A 166 -21.32 12.51 -9.68
N ILE A 167 -20.89 13.19 -8.61
CA ILE A 167 -19.86 14.22 -8.68
C ILE A 167 -18.48 13.55 -8.62
N PRO A 168 -17.65 13.67 -9.67
CA PRO A 168 -16.29 13.15 -9.65
C PRO A 168 -15.48 13.80 -8.52
N THR A 169 -15.02 12.96 -7.59
CA THR A 169 -14.39 13.40 -6.34
C THR A 169 -12.96 12.89 -6.27
N LEU A 170 -12.01 13.81 -6.16
CA LEU A 170 -10.64 13.49 -5.74
C LEU A 170 -10.63 13.31 -4.22
N ILE A 171 -10.06 12.23 -3.73
CA ILE A 171 -9.92 11.98 -2.30
C ILE A 171 -8.44 12.11 -1.94
N LEU A 172 -8.13 12.93 -0.94
CA LEU A 172 -6.79 12.97 -0.34
C LEU A 172 -6.92 12.48 1.10
N LEU A 173 -6.35 11.32 1.40
CA LEU A 173 -6.46 10.67 2.70
C LEU A 173 -5.13 10.09 3.16
N PRO A 174 -4.90 9.93 4.48
CA PRO A 174 -3.68 9.30 4.99
C PRO A 174 -3.49 7.89 4.44
N PHE A 175 -2.26 7.51 4.15
CA PHE A 175 -1.93 6.19 3.58
C PHE A 175 -2.50 5.02 4.40
N ASP A 176 -2.38 5.10 5.73
CA ASP A 176 -2.87 4.12 6.69
C ASP A 176 -4.40 4.10 6.85
N GLN A 177 -5.11 5.01 6.18
CA GLN A 177 -6.58 5.06 6.12
C GLN A 177 -7.12 4.55 4.76
N LEU A 178 -6.25 4.09 3.86
CA LEU A 178 -6.68 3.45 2.60
C LEU A 178 -7.49 2.17 2.87
N GLU A 179 -8.50 1.95 2.05
CA GLU A 179 -9.26 0.70 2.02
C GLU A 179 -9.43 0.20 0.57
N PRO A 180 -9.67 -1.11 0.34
CA PRO A 180 -9.77 -1.70 -0.99
C PRO A 180 -10.91 -1.17 -1.89
N ARG A 181 -11.78 -0.31 -1.36
CA ARG A 181 -12.92 0.28 -2.08
C ARG A 181 -12.58 1.61 -2.77
N PHE A 182 -11.33 2.04 -2.64
CA PHE A 182 -10.79 3.16 -3.39
C PHE A 182 -9.86 2.66 -4.48
N SER A 183 -9.83 3.40 -5.59
CA SER A 183 -8.78 3.28 -6.59
C SER A 183 -7.71 4.31 -6.28
N VAL A 184 -6.48 3.87 -5.99
CA VAL A 184 -5.35 4.78 -5.71
C VAL A 184 -4.85 5.34 -7.02
N LEU A 185 -4.77 6.67 -7.10
CA LEU A 185 -4.32 7.37 -8.29
C LEU A 185 -2.79 7.52 -8.26
N ALA A 186 -2.13 7.13 -9.35
CA ALA A 186 -0.71 7.37 -9.54
C ALA A 186 -0.45 8.87 -9.76
N ILE A 187 0.31 9.49 -8.85
CA ILE A 187 0.73 10.89 -8.95
C ILE A 187 2.02 10.94 -9.75
N ASP A 188 1.96 11.48 -10.96
CA ASP A 188 3.11 11.54 -11.89
C ASP A 188 3.81 10.18 -12.06
N GLY A 189 3.01 9.10 -12.12
CA GLY A 189 3.49 7.73 -12.30
C GLY A 189 3.83 6.97 -11.01
N GLN A 190 3.68 7.58 -9.82
CA GLN A 190 3.99 6.94 -8.55
C GLN A 190 2.76 6.70 -7.69
N THR A 191 2.63 5.53 -7.07
CA THR A 191 1.60 5.28 -6.05
C THR A 191 2.24 4.84 -4.73
N PRO A 192 1.73 5.29 -3.58
CA PRO A 192 2.31 4.93 -2.28
C PRO A 192 2.04 3.46 -1.88
N ILE A 193 1.20 2.74 -2.63
CA ILE A 193 0.92 1.30 -2.42
C ILE A 193 1.93 0.39 -3.12
N GLU A 194 2.82 0.95 -3.95
CA GLU A 194 3.92 0.20 -4.58
C GLU A 194 5.09 -0.03 -3.62
N ASN A 195 5.92 -1.03 -3.96
CA ASN A 195 7.18 -1.30 -3.28
C ASN A 195 8.31 -0.36 -3.76
N ALA A 196 9.52 -0.53 -3.22
CA ALA A 196 10.65 0.36 -3.51
C ALA A 196 11.12 0.31 -4.97
N HIS A 197 10.67 -0.65 -5.78
CA HIS A 197 11.00 -0.70 -7.20
C HIS A 197 10.28 0.39 -8.00
N TYR A 198 9.01 0.66 -7.68
CA TYR A 198 8.15 1.62 -8.41
C TYR A 198 7.74 2.85 -7.58
N PHE A 199 8.25 2.97 -6.34
CA PHE A 199 7.94 4.09 -5.47
C PHE A 199 9.20 4.77 -4.93
N ASP A 200 9.39 6.03 -5.32
CA ASP A 200 10.41 6.91 -4.75
C ASP A 200 9.80 7.80 -3.66
N ALA A 201 9.88 7.32 -2.42
CA ALA A 201 9.38 8.01 -1.25
C ALA A 201 10.01 9.41 -1.01
N ALA A 202 11.19 9.69 -1.58
CA ALA A 202 11.84 11.00 -1.42
C ALA A 202 11.28 12.05 -2.38
N ASN A 203 10.74 11.62 -3.52
CA ASN A 203 10.19 12.50 -4.57
C ASN A 203 8.66 12.44 -4.69
N TYR A 204 8.00 11.60 -3.90
CA TYR A 204 6.54 11.57 -3.84
C TYR A 204 6.00 12.86 -3.20
N PRO A 205 5.13 13.62 -3.91
CA PRO A 205 4.82 15.01 -3.51
C PRO A 205 3.77 15.13 -2.41
N LEU A 206 2.99 14.08 -2.16
CA LEU A 206 1.86 14.13 -1.21
C LEU A 206 2.29 13.65 0.20
N VAL A 207 3.33 14.30 0.75
CA VAL A 207 3.93 13.98 2.06
C VAL A 207 4.06 15.25 2.90
N VAL A 208 3.71 15.15 4.18
CA VAL A 208 3.97 16.21 5.18
C VAL A 208 4.98 15.70 6.19
N ASP A 209 6.14 16.35 6.24
CA ASP A 209 7.19 16.04 7.21
C ASP A 209 7.00 16.85 8.49
N TYR A 210 6.93 16.17 9.63
CA TYR A 210 6.91 16.80 10.94
C TYR A 210 8.27 16.75 11.60
N TYR A 211 8.66 17.90 12.13
CA TYR A 211 9.90 18.14 12.83
C TYR A 211 9.62 18.51 14.28
N ALA A 212 10.49 18.03 15.16
CA ALA A 212 10.50 18.42 16.54
C ALA A 212 11.47 19.57 16.80
N HIS A 213 11.01 20.52 17.61
CA HIS A 213 11.74 21.73 17.99
C HIS A 213 11.72 21.92 19.50
N VAL A 214 12.81 22.48 20.02
CA VAL A 214 12.84 23.03 21.38
C VAL A 214 12.44 24.49 21.28
N LEU A 215 11.22 24.82 21.72
CA LEU A 215 10.66 26.17 21.63
C LEU A 215 11.13 27.09 22.77
N ALA A 216 11.37 26.52 23.95
CA ALA A 216 11.92 27.21 25.12
C ALA A 216 12.62 26.22 26.04
N HIS A 217 13.73 26.63 26.65
CA HIS A 217 14.39 25.88 27.71
C HIS A 217 15.27 26.79 28.58
N GLY A 218 15.31 26.52 29.89
CA GLY A 218 16.30 27.10 30.80
C GLY A 218 17.62 26.31 30.77
N ALA A 219 18.69 26.90 31.30
CA ALA A 219 20.03 26.28 31.33
C ALA A 219 20.06 24.91 32.04
N ASP A 220 19.13 24.65 32.96
CA ASP A 220 19.06 23.42 33.76
C ASP A 220 18.14 22.34 33.15
N ASN A 221 17.63 22.53 31.93
CA ASN A 221 16.62 21.64 31.32
C ASN A 221 17.20 20.55 30.40
N GLN A 222 18.47 20.18 30.55
CA GLN A 222 19.08 19.10 29.75
C GLN A 222 18.33 17.77 29.90
N ASP A 223 17.77 17.50 31.08
CA ASP A 223 16.99 16.30 31.35
C ASP A 223 15.73 16.22 30.48
N ALA A 224 15.04 17.34 30.25
CA ALA A 224 13.84 17.37 29.42
C ALA A 224 14.13 17.05 27.95
N LEU A 225 15.24 17.58 27.42
CA LEU A 225 15.69 17.25 26.07
C LEU A 225 16.10 15.77 25.98
N ALA A 226 16.78 15.24 27.00
CA ALA A 226 17.13 13.82 27.07
C ALA A 226 15.89 12.91 27.13
N HIS A 227 14.86 13.27 27.91
CA HIS A 227 13.59 12.55 27.96
C HIS A 227 12.88 12.57 26.61
N PHE A 228 12.89 13.71 25.92
CA PHE A 228 12.31 13.82 24.59
C PHE A 228 13.03 12.94 23.58
N THR A 229 14.36 13.03 23.51
CA THR A 229 15.18 12.17 22.64
C THR A 229 14.95 10.68 22.94
N LYS A 230 14.69 10.32 24.20
CA LYS A 230 14.37 8.94 24.58
C LYS A 230 12.96 8.50 24.16
N ALA A 231 12.00 9.42 24.09
CA ALA A 231 10.62 9.14 23.67
C ALA A 231 10.47 9.09 22.13
N LEU A 232 11.31 9.81 21.38
CA LEU A 232 11.23 9.88 19.91
C LEU A 232 11.23 8.52 19.20
N PRO A 233 12.07 7.53 19.56
CA PRO A 233 12.09 6.23 18.89
C PRO A 233 10.80 5.41 19.04
N ALA A 234 9.89 5.80 19.95
CA ALA A 234 8.60 5.15 20.12
C ALA A 234 7.50 5.73 19.23
N ILE A 235 7.74 6.87 18.57
CA ILE A 235 6.89 7.37 17.49
C ILE A 235 7.23 6.55 16.23
N PRO A 236 6.25 5.94 15.54
CA PRO A 236 6.50 5.35 14.23
C PRO A 236 7.12 6.39 13.31
N GLY A 237 8.13 6.06 12.50
CA GLY A 237 8.77 7.07 11.63
C GLY A 237 7.85 7.59 10.52
N SER A 238 6.76 6.86 10.21
CA SER A 238 5.79 7.19 9.17
C SER A 238 4.48 6.41 9.36
N ASN A 239 3.40 6.84 8.71
CA ASN A 239 2.21 5.99 8.50
C ASN A 239 2.35 5.02 7.31
N ARG A 240 3.40 5.14 6.50
CA ARG A 240 3.72 4.18 5.44
C ARG A 240 4.93 3.35 5.87
N ASP A 241 4.69 2.07 6.18
CA ASP A 241 5.73 1.11 6.52
C ASP A 241 5.97 0.15 5.34
N PRO A 242 7.09 0.28 4.59
CA PRO A 242 7.37 -0.58 3.44
C PRO A 242 7.53 -2.06 3.82
N ASP A 243 7.96 -2.35 5.05
CA ASP A 243 8.14 -3.74 5.54
C ASP A 243 6.81 -4.42 5.88
N ARG A 244 5.68 -3.71 5.69
CA ARG A 244 4.32 -4.22 5.85
C ARG A 244 3.52 -4.23 4.54
N LEU A 245 4.15 -3.90 3.41
CA LEU A 245 3.53 -3.93 2.09
C LEU A 245 3.86 -5.21 1.35
N THR A 246 2.89 -5.73 0.62
CA THR A 246 3.09 -6.85 -0.31
C THR A 246 2.45 -6.48 -1.64
N VAL A 247 3.27 -6.37 -2.69
CA VAL A 247 2.83 -6.17 -4.07
C VAL A 247 2.71 -7.54 -4.73
N VAL A 248 1.52 -7.83 -5.27
CA VAL A 248 1.25 -9.08 -5.99
C VAL A 248 0.97 -8.76 -7.46
N ALA A 249 1.82 -9.24 -8.35
CA ALA A 249 1.57 -9.19 -9.80
C ALA A 249 0.72 -10.40 -10.20
N ILE A 250 -0.51 -10.15 -10.66
CA ILE A 250 -1.44 -11.20 -11.14
C ILE A 250 -1.56 -11.07 -12.65
N THR A 251 -1.17 -12.12 -13.38
CA THR A 251 -1.30 -12.14 -14.83
C THR A 251 -2.59 -12.84 -15.27
N GLY A 252 -3.01 -12.51 -16.50
CA GLY A 252 -4.10 -13.21 -17.16
C GLY A 252 -3.67 -14.58 -17.70
N VAL A 253 -4.57 -15.16 -18.50
CA VAL A 253 -4.37 -16.46 -19.14
C VAL A 253 -3.05 -16.48 -19.92
N THR A 254 -2.17 -17.39 -19.51
CA THR A 254 -0.84 -17.62 -20.05
C THR A 254 -0.85 -18.95 -20.80
N ALA A 255 -0.76 -18.86 -22.13
CA ALA A 255 -0.72 -20.02 -23.02
C ALA A 255 0.58 -19.99 -23.83
N LEU A 256 1.58 -20.76 -23.38
CA LEU A 256 2.90 -20.88 -24.04
C LEU A 256 2.84 -21.91 -25.19
N THR A 257 1.95 -21.66 -26.14
CA THR A 257 1.62 -22.55 -27.26
C THR A 257 1.42 -21.75 -28.55
N ARG A 258 1.07 -22.42 -29.67
CA ARG A 258 0.77 -21.78 -30.96
C ARG A 258 1.84 -20.76 -31.39
N MET A 259 1.43 -19.52 -31.70
CA MET A 259 2.33 -18.47 -32.15
C MET A 259 3.32 -18.03 -31.07
N THR A 260 2.94 -18.10 -29.79
CA THR A 260 3.87 -17.80 -28.69
C THR A 260 5.01 -18.83 -28.67
N ALA A 261 4.68 -20.11 -28.71
CA ALA A 261 5.66 -21.20 -28.81
C ALA A 261 6.53 -21.08 -30.07
N PHE A 262 5.96 -20.68 -31.21
CA PHE A 262 6.74 -20.43 -32.42
C PHE A 262 7.77 -19.31 -32.26
N GLN A 263 7.44 -18.23 -31.55
CA GLN A 263 8.41 -17.16 -31.26
C GLN A 263 9.49 -17.65 -30.28
N MET A 264 9.12 -18.41 -29.26
CA MET A 264 10.05 -18.98 -28.27
C MET A 264 11.03 -19.95 -28.94
N ASP A 265 10.54 -20.84 -29.81
CA ASP A 265 11.40 -21.74 -30.60
C ASP A 265 12.43 -21.00 -31.46
N LYS A 266 12.07 -19.82 -31.95
CA LYS A 266 12.94 -19.02 -32.82
C LYS A 266 13.93 -18.17 -32.04
N PHE A 267 13.53 -17.62 -30.90
CA PHE A 267 14.27 -16.57 -30.20
C PHE A 267 14.82 -16.98 -28.83
N GLY A 268 14.48 -18.18 -28.35
CA GLY A 268 14.84 -18.74 -27.05
C GLY A 268 13.63 -18.91 -26.15
N ASP A 269 13.69 -19.91 -25.28
CA ASP A 269 12.59 -20.30 -24.38
C ASP A 269 12.22 -19.20 -23.38
N ASP A 270 13.14 -18.29 -23.05
CA ASP A 270 12.94 -17.14 -22.17
C ASP A 270 12.47 -15.86 -22.91
N TRP A 271 12.28 -15.91 -24.23
CA TRP A 271 12.07 -14.71 -25.06
C TRP A 271 10.98 -13.76 -24.54
N PRO A 272 9.78 -14.21 -24.12
CA PRO A 272 8.76 -13.32 -23.57
C PRO A 272 9.26 -12.56 -22.33
N ALA A 273 9.96 -13.25 -21.42
CA ALA A 273 10.48 -12.68 -20.18
C ALA A 273 11.51 -11.57 -20.41
N ARG A 274 12.21 -11.53 -21.56
CA ARG A 274 13.21 -10.50 -21.83
C ARG A 274 12.64 -9.08 -21.87
N VAL A 275 11.33 -8.94 -22.10
CA VAL A 275 10.64 -7.64 -22.11
C VAL A 275 9.83 -7.44 -20.84
N ILE A 276 8.95 -8.38 -20.50
CA ILE A 276 8.00 -8.22 -19.37
C ILE A 276 8.52 -8.77 -18.05
N GLY A 277 9.56 -9.60 -18.09
CA GLY A 277 10.08 -10.30 -16.92
C GLY A 277 10.62 -9.37 -15.84
N PRO A 278 11.40 -8.31 -16.15
CA PRO A 278 11.83 -7.34 -15.15
C PRO A 278 10.67 -6.70 -14.40
N ASP A 279 9.57 -6.37 -15.10
CA ASP A 279 8.43 -5.72 -14.46
C ASP A 279 7.62 -6.68 -13.58
N LEU A 280 7.44 -7.93 -14.04
CA LEU A 280 6.78 -8.95 -13.23
C LEU A 280 7.64 -9.33 -12.02
N ALA A 281 8.94 -9.54 -12.20
CA ALA A 281 9.86 -9.92 -11.13
C ALA A 281 10.10 -8.80 -10.10
N ALA A 282 9.65 -7.58 -10.37
CA ALA A 282 9.72 -6.47 -9.42
C ALA A 282 8.65 -6.56 -8.32
N ALA A 283 7.58 -7.36 -8.50
CA ALA A 283 6.61 -7.62 -7.45
C ALA A 283 7.19 -8.54 -6.36
N ASP A 284 6.62 -8.50 -5.16
CA ASP A 284 7.04 -9.37 -4.06
C ASP A 284 6.56 -10.81 -4.27
N ILE A 285 5.43 -10.97 -4.97
CA ILE A 285 4.86 -12.25 -5.37
C ILE A 285 4.32 -12.13 -6.80
N THR A 286 4.76 -13.02 -7.69
CA THR A 286 4.31 -13.03 -9.08
C THR A 286 3.53 -14.30 -9.40
N HIS A 287 2.35 -14.09 -9.99
CA HIS A 287 1.41 -15.13 -10.38
C HIS A 287 1.31 -15.28 -11.90
N ALA A 288 1.34 -16.52 -12.36
CA ALA A 288 0.99 -16.90 -13.73
C ALA A 288 -0.30 -17.72 -13.80
N SER A 289 -1.28 -17.32 -14.61
CA SER A 289 -2.44 -18.17 -14.92
C SER A 289 -2.11 -19.13 -16.05
N ASN A 290 -1.47 -20.25 -15.75
CA ASN A 290 -1.08 -21.23 -16.76
C ASN A 290 -2.31 -22.01 -17.28
N GLU A 291 -2.50 -22.01 -18.59
CA GLU A 291 -3.65 -22.65 -19.24
C GLU A 291 -3.35 -24.06 -19.77
N VAL A 292 -2.08 -24.37 -20.02
CA VAL A 292 -1.64 -25.49 -20.89
C VAL A 292 -0.64 -26.39 -20.16
N SER A 293 -0.69 -27.71 -20.42
CA SER A 293 0.27 -28.66 -19.87
C SER A 293 1.66 -28.59 -20.52
N PHE A 294 2.70 -28.73 -19.71
CA PHE A 294 4.09 -28.92 -20.13
C PHE A 294 4.38 -30.40 -20.37
N ILE A 295 4.73 -30.77 -21.60
CA ILE A 295 4.82 -32.18 -22.02
C ILE A 295 6.16 -32.44 -22.74
N PRO A 296 6.98 -33.38 -22.26
CA PRO A 296 8.17 -33.83 -22.98
C PRO A 296 7.83 -34.29 -24.41
N GLY A 297 8.51 -33.73 -25.40
CA GLY A 297 8.27 -34.07 -26.81
C GLY A 297 7.12 -33.28 -27.47
N CYS A 298 6.44 -32.37 -26.75
CA CYS A 298 5.50 -31.43 -27.34
C CYS A 298 6.09 -30.73 -28.57
N GLN A 299 5.31 -30.68 -29.65
CA GLN A 299 5.69 -30.00 -30.89
C GLN A 299 4.86 -28.72 -31.03
N THR A 300 5.52 -27.64 -31.45
CA THR A 300 4.86 -26.38 -31.73
C THR A 300 3.93 -26.54 -32.94
N ASP A 301 2.63 -26.33 -32.73
CA ASP A 301 1.63 -26.39 -33.79
C ASP A 301 0.92 -25.04 -33.97
N THR A 302 1.14 -24.43 -35.13
CA THR A 302 0.52 -23.15 -35.54
C THR A 302 -0.61 -23.35 -36.55
N SER A 303 -1.10 -24.58 -36.73
CA SER A 303 -2.19 -24.89 -37.65
C SER A 303 -3.45 -24.11 -37.29
N ALA A 304 -4.10 -23.53 -38.30
CA ALA A 304 -5.32 -22.76 -38.10
C ALA A 304 -6.42 -23.67 -37.53
N GLY A 305 -7.06 -23.22 -36.45
CA GLY A 305 -8.14 -23.97 -35.80
C GLY A 305 -7.69 -25.10 -34.87
N ASN A 306 -6.38 -25.26 -34.62
CA ASN A 306 -5.92 -26.16 -33.57
C ASN A 306 -6.42 -25.67 -32.19
N LEU A 307 -7.03 -26.58 -31.44
CA LEU A 307 -7.55 -26.37 -30.07
C LEU A 307 -6.98 -27.40 -29.08
N LEU A 308 -5.96 -28.17 -29.48
CA LEU A 308 -5.19 -29.05 -28.61
C LEU A 308 -3.85 -28.40 -28.33
N PHE A 309 -3.61 -28.04 -27.08
CA PHE A 309 -2.45 -27.27 -26.67
C PHE A 309 -1.53 -28.08 -25.77
N CYS A 310 -0.24 -27.99 -26.06
CA CYS A 310 0.83 -28.37 -25.14
C CYS A 310 1.92 -27.29 -25.18
N SER A 311 2.74 -27.29 -24.15
CA SER A 311 3.95 -26.47 -24.03
C SER A 311 5.17 -27.38 -23.88
N LYS A 312 6.32 -26.98 -24.43
CA LYS A 312 7.58 -27.68 -24.20
C LYS A 312 8.07 -27.40 -22.78
N PRO A 313 8.67 -28.36 -22.06
CA PRO A 313 9.16 -28.12 -20.70
C PRO A 313 10.14 -26.94 -20.58
N GLY A 314 10.99 -26.72 -21.60
CA GLY A 314 11.93 -25.59 -21.63
C GLY A 314 11.25 -24.22 -21.57
N TYR A 315 10.00 -24.10 -22.00
CA TYR A 315 9.25 -22.84 -21.92
C TYR A 315 9.00 -22.37 -20.48
N MET A 316 9.16 -23.22 -19.45
CA MET A 316 9.15 -22.78 -18.06
C MET A 316 10.29 -21.79 -17.74
N ASP A 317 11.33 -21.71 -18.57
CA ASP A 317 12.37 -20.69 -18.47
C ASP A 317 11.78 -19.27 -18.55
N THR A 318 10.72 -19.05 -19.35
CA THR A 318 10.06 -17.74 -19.37
C THR A 318 9.31 -17.42 -18.08
N LEU A 319 8.75 -18.43 -17.40
CA LEU A 319 8.05 -18.23 -16.13
C LEU A 319 9.07 -17.92 -15.02
N THR A 320 10.13 -18.72 -14.96
CA THR A 320 11.24 -18.53 -14.02
C THR A 320 11.92 -17.18 -14.20
N ALA A 321 12.24 -16.81 -15.45
CA ALA A 321 12.87 -15.52 -15.76
C ALA A 321 11.94 -14.31 -15.56
N SER A 322 10.62 -14.54 -15.48
CA SER A 322 9.65 -13.50 -15.11
C SER A 322 9.39 -13.42 -13.60
N GLY A 323 10.14 -14.17 -12.79
CA GLY A 323 10.01 -14.18 -11.34
C GLY A 323 8.74 -14.86 -10.84
N VAL A 324 8.08 -15.72 -11.63
CA VAL A 324 6.83 -16.38 -11.23
C VAL A 324 7.06 -17.26 -10.00
N ASP A 325 6.31 -16.98 -8.94
CA ASP A 325 6.32 -17.75 -7.69
C ASP A 325 5.19 -18.78 -7.63
N ILE A 326 4.04 -18.41 -8.18
CA ILE A 326 2.80 -19.18 -8.06
C ILE A 326 2.10 -19.31 -9.40
N ILE A 327 1.50 -20.47 -9.62
CA ILE A 327 0.77 -20.78 -10.85
C ILE A 327 -0.67 -21.17 -10.50
N SER A 328 -1.64 -20.50 -11.12
CA SER A 328 -3.01 -21.00 -11.12
C SER A 328 -3.27 -21.90 -12.32
N LEU A 329 -3.90 -23.04 -12.09
CA LEU A 329 -4.22 -24.04 -13.10
C LEU A 329 -5.71 -24.03 -13.46
N THR A 330 -6.29 -22.84 -13.60
CA THR A 330 -7.73 -22.64 -13.85
C THR A 330 -8.11 -22.71 -15.32
N GLY A 331 -7.15 -22.89 -16.22
CA GLY A 331 -7.39 -23.04 -17.66
C GLY A 331 -8.06 -24.37 -18.02
N ASN A 332 -8.66 -24.44 -19.21
CA ASN A 332 -9.37 -25.64 -19.67
C ASN A 332 -8.54 -26.58 -20.56
N HIS A 333 -7.26 -26.26 -20.79
CA HIS A 333 -6.38 -26.99 -21.69
C HIS A 333 -5.29 -27.80 -20.96
N GLN A 334 -5.43 -28.00 -19.65
CA GLN A 334 -4.51 -28.80 -18.84
C GLN A 334 -4.52 -30.28 -19.26
N ASN A 335 -5.65 -30.80 -19.73
CA ASN A 335 -5.83 -32.24 -20.02
C ASN A 335 -5.91 -32.57 -21.52
N ASP A 336 -5.53 -31.65 -22.41
CA ASP A 336 -5.69 -31.80 -23.88
C ASP A 336 -5.00 -33.04 -24.46
N PHE A 337 -3.86 -33.42 -23.87
CA PHE A 337 -3.08 -34.61 -24.27
C PHE A 337 -3.32 -35.80 -23.32
N GLY A 338 -4.31 -35.70 -22.44
CA GLY A 338 -4.72 -36.75 -21.52
C GLY A 338 -4.12 -36.64 -20.13
N LEU A 339 -4.71 -37.40 -19.20
CA LEU A 339 -4.40 -37.34 -17.77
C LEU A 339 -2.93 -37.70 -17.43
N PRO A 340 -2.26 -38.67 -18.08
CA PRO A 340 -0.85 -38.97 -17.79
C PRO A 340 0.08 -37.79 -18.09
N ASP A 341 -0.18 -37.06 -19.17
CA ASP A 341 0.61 -35.88 -19.55
C ASP A 341 0.30 -34.69 -18.63
N ALA A 342 -0.95 -34.55 -18.17
CA ALA A 342 -1.30 -33.56 -17.16
C ALA A 342 -0.58 -33.81 -15.82
N LEU A 343 -0.54 -35.06 -15.34
CA LEU A 343 0.25 -35.43 -14.15
C LEU A 343 1.74 -35.14 -14.35
N THR A 344 2.26 -35.44 -15.55
CA THR A 344 3.66 -35.12 -15.88
C THR A 344 3.91 -33.61 -15.83
N SER A 345 2.99 -32.79 -16.35
CA SER A 345 3.10 -31.34 -16.26
C SER A 345 3.10 -30.84 -14.82
N LEU A 346 2.19 -31.34 -13.98
CA LEU A 346 2.11 -30.98 -12.56
C LEU A 346 3.45 -31.26 -11.86
N GLN A 347 4.03 -32.44 -12.08
CA GLN A 347 5.33 -32.82 -11.54
C GLN A 347 6.44 -31.89 -12.04
N LEU A 348 6.49 -31.59 -13.34
CA LEU A 348 7.50 -30.70 -13.92
C LEU A 348 7.44 -29.29 -13.30
N GLN A 349 6.25 -28.77 -13.06
CA GLN A 349 6.06 -27.45 -12.45
C GLN A 349 6.43 -27.47 -10.95
N ALA A 350 6.10 -28.54 -10.23
CA ALA A 350 6.51 -28.71 -8.84
C ALA A 350 8.04 -28.86 -8.71
N ASP A 351 8.68 -29.61 -9.61
CA ASP A 351 10.14 -29.78 -9.66
C ASP A 351 10.87 -28.47 -9.99
N ALA A 352 10.23 -27.58 -10.76
CA ALA A 352 10.71 -26.22 -11.03
C ALA A 352 10.52 -25.26 -9.83
N GLY A 353 9.85 -25.71 -8.76
CA GLY A 353 9.65 -24.93 -7.53
C GLY A 353 8.41 -24.03 -7.52
N PHE A 354 7.52 -24.13 -8.53
CA PHE A 354 6.29 -23.36 -8.55
C PHE A 354 5.27 -23.90 -7.55
N ARG A 355 4.59 -22.99 -6.84
CA ARG A 355 3.45 -23.35 -5.99
C ARG A 355 2.16 -23.28 -6.79
N LEU A 356 1.36 -24.34 -6.76
CA LEU A 356 0.20 -24.51 -7.62
C LEU A 356 -1.11 -24.26 -6.85
N PHE A 357 -2.14 -23.74 -7.52
CA PHE A 357 -3.51 -23.68 -6.99
C PHE A 357 -4.55 -23.69 -8.11
N GLY A 358 -5.82 -23.97 -7.77
CA GLY A 358 -6.93 -23.97 -8.72
C GLY A 358 -6.93 -25.14 -9.72
N GLY A 359 -6.04 -26.11 -9.51
CA GLY A 359 -5.90 -27.38 -10.20
C GLY A 359 -4.84 -28.22 -9.49
N GLY A 360 -4.84 -29.53 -9.72
CA GLY A 360 -3.97 -30.47 -9.00
C GLY A 360 -4.11 -31.90 -9.52
N GLU A 361 -3.51 -32.87 -8.82
CA GLU A 361 -3.54 -34.27 -9.22
C GLU A 361 -4.91 -34.93 -9.02
N ASN A 362 -5.77 -34.30 -8.21
CA ASN A 362 -7.11 -34.75 -7.84
C ASN A 362 -7.96 -33.56 -7.36
N MET A 363 -9.25 -33.80 -7.10
CA MET A 363 -10.20 -32.79 -6.67
C MET A 363 -9.81 -32.11 -5.34
N ALA A 364 -9.23 -32.85 -4.40
CA ALA A 364 -8.86 -32.31 -3.10
C ALA A 364 -7.73 -31.28 -3.23
N GLU A 365 -6.72 -31.56 -4.05
CA GLU A 365 -5.66 -30.61 -4.36
C GLU A 365 -6.14 -29.47 -5.24
N ALA A 366 -6.95 -29.75 -6.26
CA ALA A 366 -7.45 -28.73 -7.17
C ALA A 366 -8.23 -27.62 -6.46
N THR A 367 -9.00 -27.99 -5.43
CA THR A 367 -9.82 -27.07 -4.63
C THR A 367 -9.10 -26.52 -3.39
N ALA A 368 -7.88 -26.97 -3.09
CA ALA A 368 -7.12 -26.50 -1.95
C ALA A 368 -6.68 -25.03 -2.14
N PRO A 369 -6.90 -24.15 -1.14
CA PRO A 369 -6.34 -22.81 -1.16
C PRO A 369 -4.82 -22.87 -1.00
N LEU A 370 -4.11 -22.04 -1.77
CA LEU A 370 -2.68 -21.78 -1.52
C LEU A 370 -2.56 -20.60 -0.55
N PHE A 371 -1.88 -20.83 0.58
CA PHE A 371 -1.61 -19.79 1.57
C PHE A 371 -0.16 -19.30 1.48
N LEU A 372 0.02 -17.98 1.49
CA LEU A 372 1.33 -17.34 1.55
C LEU A 372 1.32 -16.28 2.66
N GLU A 373 2.48 -16.07 3.27
CA GLU A 373 2.71 -14.95 4.18
C GLU A 373 3.92 -14.15 3.71
N HIS A 374 3.75 -12.83 3.61
CA HIS A 374 4.81 -11.89 3.25
C HIS A 374 4.57 -10.57 3.97
N ASN A 375 5.61 -10.00 4.60
CA ASN A 375 5.52 -8.71 5.31
C ASN A 375 4.37 -8.65 6.35
N GLY A 376 4.10 -9.78 7.01
CA GLY A 376 3.01 -9.95 7.97
C GLY A 376 1.60 -10.01 7.36
N ASN A 377 1.48 -9.97 6.03
CA ASN A 377 0.23 -10.15 5.30
C ASN A 377 -0.01 -11.63 5.01
N ARG A 378 -1.17 -12.14 5.41
CA ARG A 378 -1.64 -13.50 5.09
C ARG A 378 -2.50 -13.46 3.83
N LEU A 379 -2.03 -14.11 2.77
CA LEU A 379 -2.68 -14.18 1.47
C LEU A 379 -3.21 -15.59 1.23
N ALA A 380 -4.40 -15.70 0.65
CA ALA A 380 -5.00 -16.96 0.24
C ALA A 380 -5.44 -16.88 -1.23
N PHE A 381 -4.95 -17.81 -2.04
CA PHE A 381 -5.25 -17.91 -3.46
C PHE A 381 -6.16 -19.11 -3.71
N LEU A 382 -7.29 -18.85 -4.34
CA LEU A 382 -8.27 -19.86 -4.75
C LEU A 382 -8.55 -19.66 -6.23
N GLY A 383 -8.67 -20.75 -6.97
CA GLY A 383 -8.92 -20.75 -8.40
C GLY A 383 -9.95 -21.80 -8.76
N ALA A 384 -10.75 -21.53 -9.79
CA ALA A 384 -11.67 -22.49 -10.36
C ALA A 384 -11.89 -22.20 -11.85
N ASN A 385 -12.23 -23.24 -12.58
CA ASN A 385 -12.57 -23.21 -13.99
C ASN A 385 -14.09 -23.29 -14.14
N SER A 386 -14.70 -22.21 -14.62
CA SER A 386 -16.15 -22.14 -14.90
C SER A 386 -16.54 -22.67 -16.28
N PHE A 387 -15.57 -22.74 -17.20
CA PHE A 387 -15.84 -22.99 -18.62
C PHE A 387 -16.00 -24.48 -18.94
N GLY A 388 -15.29 -25.36 -18.24
CA GLY A 388 -15.12 -26.75 -18.66
C GLY A 388 -14.22 -26.84 -19.89
N PRO A 389 -14.29 -27.91 -20.70
CA PRO A 389 -15.24 -29.03 -20.64
C PRO A 389 -14.97 -30.00 -19.47
N VAL A 390 -15.83 -30.98 -19.25
CA VAL A 390 -15.73 -31.93 -18.11
C VAL A 390 -14.37 -32.60 -18.03
N GLN A 391 -13.75 -32.95 -19.16
CA GLN A 391 -12.41 -33.57 -19.16
C GLN A 391 -11.29 -32.64 -18.70
N ALA A 392 -11.50 -31.32 -18.61
CA ALA A 392 -10.54 -30.37 -18.10
C ALA A 392 -10.56 -30.26 -16.57
N TRP A 393 -11.65 -30.72 -15.94
CA TRP A 393 -11.81 -30.66 -14.49
C TRP A 393 -11.18 -31.87 -13.81
N ALA A 394 -10.63 -31.64 -12.62
CA ALA A 394 -10.19 -32.71 -11.75
C ALA A 394 -11.35 -33.65 -11.39
N THR A 395 -11.03 -34.91 -11.16
CA THR A 395 -11.95 -35.90 -10.57
C THR A 395 -11.44 -36.29 -9.20
N GLU A 396 -12.13 -37.20 -8.50
CA GLU A 396 -11.68 -37.70 -7.20
C GLU A 396 -10.23 -38.22 -7.23
N ASP A 397 -9.85 -38.89 -8.32
CA ASP A 397 -8.53 -39.55 -8.47
C ASP A 397 -7.76 -39.11 -9.73
N GLY A 398 -8.19 -38.03 -10.39
CA GLY A 398 -7.65 -37.61 -11.70
C GLY A 398 -7.34 -36.12 -11.77
N PRO A 399 -6.28 -35.73 -12.51
CA PRO A 399 -5.79 -34.37 -12.54
C PRO A 399 -6.73 -33.43 -13.30
N GLY A 400 -6.65 -32.15 -12.98
CA GLY A 400 -7.31 -31.09 -13.74
C GLY A 400 -7.55 -29.84 -12.93
N ALA A 401 -8.28 -28.89 -13.52
CA ALA A 401 -8.69 -27.67 -12.85
C ALA A 401 -9.82 -27.94 -11.84
N ALA A 402 -9.91 -27.16 -10.77
CA ALA A 402 -11.09 -27.20 -9.91
C ALA A 402 -12.32 -26.73 -10.71
N PRO A 403 -13.44 -27.47 -10.74
CA PRO A 403 -14.67 -26.95 -11.30
C PRO A 403 -15.19 -25.78 -10.45
N LEU A 404 -15.82 -24.79 -11.09
CA LEU A 404 -16.47 -23.70 -10.35
C LEU A 404 -17.75 -24.20 -9.66
N ASP A 405 -17.67 -24.39 -8.35
CA ASP A 405 -18.81 -24.42 -7.44
C ASP A 405 -18.81 -23.13 -6.62
N LEU A 406 -19.76 -22.23 -6.92
CA LEU A 406 -19.84 -20.92 -6.27
C LEU A 406 -20.17 -21.02 -4.78
N ASP A 407 -20.97 -22.00 -4.36
CA ASP A 407 -21.35 -22.17 -2.96
C ASP A 407 -20.16 -22.69 -2.15
N ALA A 408 -19.45 -23.70 -2.69
CA ALA A 408 -18.25 -24.24 -2.06
C ALA A 408 -17.12 -23.19 -1.99
N LEU A 409 -16.90 -22.41 -3.05
CA LEU A 409 -15.90 -21.35 -3.06
C LEU A 409 -16.25 -20.24 -2.06
N THR A 410 -17.52 -19.84 -1.99
CA THR A 410 -18.00 -18.85 -1.01
C THR A 410 -17.83 -19.35 0.42
N ALA A 411 -18.17 -20.61 0.70
CA ALA A 411 -17.98 -21.24 2.00
C ALA A 411 -16.49 -21.28 2.39
N SER A 412 -15.61 -21.62 1.43
CA SER A 412 -14.16 -21.66 1.64
C SER A 412 -13.60 -20.28 1.99
N ILE A 413 -13.98 -19.24 1.25
CA ILE A 413 -13.61 -17.85 1.57
C ILE A 413 -14.10 -17.45 2.97
N GLY A 414 -15.33 -17.85 3.32
CA GLY A 414 -15.90 -17.62 4.64
C GLY A 414 -15.10 -18.28 5.77
N ALA A 415 -14.68 -19.54 5.59
CA ALA A 415 -13.89 -20.28 6.55
C ALA A 415 -12.47 -19.69 6.71
N ILE A 416 -11.81 -19.33 5.60
CA ILE A 416 -10.47 -18.73 5.62
C ILE A 416 -10.47 -17.40 6.39
N ARG A 417 -11.49 -16.56 6.21
CA ARG A 417 -11.59 -15.28 6.93
C ARG A 417 -11.74 -15.44 8.45
N GLN A 418 -12.13 -16.61 8.93
CA GLN A 418 -12.30 -16.91 10.35
C GLN A 418 -11.04 -17.53 10.98
N SER A 419 -10.06 -17.96 10.18
CA SER A 419 -8.78 -18.54 10.62
C SER A 419 -7.68 -17.49 10.69
#